data_AF-A0A5C6FLA9-F1
#
_entry.id   AF-A0A5C6FLA9-F1
#
_cell.length_a   1.000
_cell.length_b   1.000
_cell.length_c   1.000
_cell.angle_alpha   90.00
_cell.angle_beta   90.00
_cell.angle_gamma   90.00
#
_symmetry.space_group_name_H-M   'P 1'
#
loop_
_entity.id
_entity.type
_entity.pdbx_description
1 polymer ?
#
loop_
_entity_poly.entity_id
_entity_poly.type
_entity_poly.pdbx_seq_one_letter_code
_entity_poly.pdbx_strand_id
1 'polypeptide(L)'
;MSTEEIKHRRQQLRNLVVMAFADGQLGEREVHLVADRCAELGLDEYDLQKAVEFGLGDEAALELPTGAEASEELLKDMIRMMAADGHLDESEKRLFALAAAKMSISTADVQRLIDETLSS
;
A
#
# COMPACT_ATOMS: atom_id res chain seq x y z
N MET A 1 0.12 22.23 -4.72
CA MET A 1 -0.22 21.07 -3.87
C MET A 1 -0.53 21.58 -2.49
N SER A 2 -1.66 21.16 -1.94
CA SER A 2 -2.09 21.49 -0.59
C SER A 2 -1.33 20.61 0.41
N THR A 3 -1.08 21.11 1.62
CA THR A 3 -0.33 20.39 2.66
C THR A 3 -0.96 19.05 3.03
N GLU A 4 -2.29 18.95 2.96
CA GLU A 4 -3.06 17.73 3.21
C GLU A 4 -2.84 16.66 2.13
N GLU A 5 -2.74 17.05 0.85
CA GLU A 5 -2.50 16.12 -0.26
C GLU A 5 -1.12 15.48 -0.17
N ILE A 6 -0.09 16.27 0.18
CA ILE A 6 1.28 15.76 0.38
C ILE A 6 1.31 14.77 1.54
N LYS A 7 0.63 15.11 2.64
CA LYS A 7 0.56 14.24 3.82
C LYS A 7 -0.11 12.91 3.49
N HIS A 8 -1.16 12.96 2.67
CA HIS A 8 -1.90 11.79 2.23
C HIS A 8 -1.04 10.82 1.39
N ARG A 9 -0.34 11.37 0.41
CA ARG A 9 0.55 10.59 -0.48
C ARG A 9 1.70 9.94 0.28
N ARG A 10 2.30 10.66 1.23
CA ARG A 10 3.34 10.10 2.11
C ARG A 10 2.82 8.94 2.96
N GLN A 11 1.57 9.02 3.40
CA GLN A 11 0.93 7.96 4.18
C GLN A 11 0.65 6.73 3.30
N GLN A 12 0.19 6.92 2.06
CA GLN A 12 0.08 5.85 1.07
C GLN A 12 1.42 5.15 0.84
N LEU A 13 2.49 5.90 0.61
CA LEU A 13 3.83 5.36 0.37
C LEU A 13 4.34 4.55 1.58
N ARG A 14 4.16 5.06 2.81
CA ARG A 14 4.52 4.33 4.03
C ARG A 14 3.78 3.01 4.17
N ASN A 15 2.48 2.99 3.90
CA ASN A 15 1.69 1.76 3.98
C ASN A 15 2.13 0.74 2.93
N LEU A 16 2.43 1.18 1.72
CA LEU A 16 2.98 0.37 0.64
C LEU A 16 4.26 -0.34 1.09
N VAL A 17 5.17 0.43 1.69
CA VAL A 17 6.45 -0.08 2.18
C VAL A 17 6.27 -1.05 3.35
N VAL A 18 5.46 -0.71 4.35
CA VAL A 18 5.18 -1.59 5.50
C VAL A 18 4.65 -2.94 5.03
N MET A 19 3.80 -2.95 4.01
CA MET A 19 3.31 -4.18 3.42
C MET A 19 4.38 -4.96 2.68
N ALA A 20 5.19 -4.29 1.87
CA ALA A 20 6.29 -4.90 1.17
C ALA A 20 7.37 -5.48 2.11
N PHE A 21 7.43 -5.00 3.36
CA PHE A 21 8.25 -5.56 4.43
C PHE A 21 7.53 -6.61 5.30
N ALA A 22 6.23 -6.87 5.10
CA ALA A 22 5.46 -7.75 5.97
C ALA A 22 5.96 -9.20 6.00
N ASP A 23 6.54 -9.67 4.88
CA ASP A 23 7.14 -11.00 4.77
C ASP A 23 8.60 -11.04 5.28
N GLY A 24 9.10 -9.92 5.82
CA GLY A 24 10.41 -9.80 6.45
C GLY A 24 11.57 -9.58 5.47
N GLN A 25 11.30 -9.55 4.16
CA GLN A 25 12.29 -9.24 3.13
C GLN A 25 11.65 -8.36 2.06
N LEU A 26 12.37 -7.30 1.67
CA LEU A 26 12.01 -6.48 0.51
C LEU A 26 12.85 -6.95 -0.68
N GLY A 27 12.22 -7.59 -1.66
CA GLY A 27 12.86 -8.02 -2.90
C GLY A 27 13.06 -6.88 -3.88
N GLU A 28 13.87 -7.11 -4.93
CA GLU A 28 14.11 -6.12 -6.00
C GLU A 28 12.82 -5.69 -6.72
N ARG A 29 11.80 -6.56 -6.72
CA ARG A 29 10.49 -6.29 -7.33
C ARG A 29 9.68 -5.32 -6.49
N GLU A 30 9.58 -5.54 -5.18
CA GLU A 30 8.88 -4.57 -4.32
C GLU A 30 9.59 -3.22 -4.30
N VAL A 31 10.93 -3.20 -4.34
CA VAL A 31 11.70 -1.95 -4.47
C VAL A 31 11.30 -1.18 -5.72
N HIS A 32 11.24 -1.83 -6.88
CA HIS A 32 10.82 -1.17 -8.12
C HIS A 32 9.39 -0.64 -8.03
N LEU A 33 8.48 -1.42 -7.45
CA LEU A 33 7.08 -1.05 -7.37
C LEU A 33 6.87 0.15 -6.44
N VAL A 34 7.54 0.18 -5.29
CA VAL A 34 7.51 1.34 -4.39
C VAL A 34 8.15 2.57 -5.06
N ALA A 35 9.25 2.40 -5.80
CA ALA A 35 9.91 3.49 -6.51
C ALA A 35 9.05 4.09 -7.62
N ASP A 36 8.42 3.25 -8.45
CA ASP A 36 7.48 3.67 -9.49
C ASP A 36 6.30 4.41 -8.87
N ARG A 37 5.76 3.88 -7.76
CA ARG A 37 4.61 4.51 -7.10
C ARG A 37 4.96 5.83 -6.42
N CYS A 38 6.18 5.97 -5.90
CA CYS A 38 6.70 7.25 -5.42
C CYS A 38 6.73 8.31 -6.53
N ALA A 39 7.20 7.93 -7.73
CA ALA A 39 7.24 8.83 -8.88
C ALA A 39 5.83 9.22 -9.36
N GLU A 40 4.88 8.29 -9.38
CA GLU A 40 3.48 8.54 -9.76
C GLU A 40 2.75 9.44 -8.75
N LEU A 41 3.08 9.33 -7.46
CA LEU A 41 2.57 10.22 -6.42
C LEU A 41 3.24 11.61 -6.45
N GLY A 42 4.26 11.82 -7.28
CA GLY A 42 5.03 13.07 -7.34
C GLY A 42 5.79 13.35 -6.05
N LEU A 43 6.20 12.28 -5.35
CA LEU A 43 7.04 12.33 -4.16
C LEU A 43 8.52 12.22 -4.57
N ASP A 44 9.41 12.76 -3.76
CA ASP A 44 10.85 12.72 -4.00
C ASP A 44 11.52 11.48 -3.38
N GLU A 45 12.78 11.24 -3.76
CA GLU A 45 13.58 10.14 -3.19
C GLU A 45 13.71 10.24 -1.66
N TYR A 46 13.61 11.45 -1.10
CA TYR A 46 13.66 11.65 0.35
C TYR A 46 12.42 11.07 1.05
N ASP A 47 11.23 11.30 0.49
CA ASP A 47 10.00 10.71 0.98
C ASP A 47 9.98 9.19 0.82
N LEU A 48 10.56 8.66 -0.27
CA LEU A 48 10.78 7.23 -0.45
C LEU A 48 11.70 6.63 0.60
N GLN A 49 12.86 7.25 0.82
CA GLN A 49 13.82 6.80 1.83
C GLN A 49 13.18 6.76 3.22
N LYS A 50 12.39 7.78 3.58
CA LYS A 50 11.67 7.80 4.86
C LYS A 50 10.61 6.72 4.97
N ALA A 51 9.91 6.40 3.88
CA ALA A 51 8.96 5.31 3.88
C ALA A 51 9.67 3.97 4.10
N VAL A 52 10.80 3.73 3.42
CA VAL A 52 11.68 2.55 3.58
C VAL A 52 12.20 2.42 5.01
N GLU A 53 12.75 3.49 5.57
CA GLU A 53 13.20 3.52 6.97
C GLU A 53 12.06 3.22 7.95
N PHE A 54 10.85 3.71 7.68
CA PHE A 54 9.68 3.45 8.52
C PHE A 54 9.25 1.98 8.47
N GLY A 55 9.22 1.35 7.29
CA GLY A 55 8.87 -0.07 7.16
C GLY A 55 9.91 -1.03 7.74
N LEU A 56 11.18 -0.62 7.80
CA LEU A 56 12.26 -1.37 8.46
C LEU A 56 12.26 -1.24 10.00
N GLY A 57 11.55 -0.26 10.55
CA GLY A 57 11.50 0.00 11.99
C GLY A 57 10.53 -0.91 12.74
N ASP A 58 10.81 -1.19 14.01
CA ASP A 58 9.90 -1.93 14.93
C ASP A 58 8.54 -1.23 15.13
N GLU A 59 8.43 0.05 14.80
CA GLU A 59 7.19 0.85 14.84
C GLU A 59 6.40 0.81 13.52
N ALA A 60 6.77 -0.05 12.58
CA ALA A 60 6.10 -0.25 11.29
C ALA A 60 4.64 -0.72 11.50
N ALA A 61 3.74 0.23 11.69
CA ALA A 61 2.32 0.01 11.76
C ALA A 61 1.64 0.61 10.53
N LEU A 62 0.73 -0.17 9.92
CA LEU A 62 -0.17 0.31 8.88
C LEU A 62 -1.01 1.48 9.42
N GLU A 63 -0.69 2.68 8.96
CA GLU A 63 -1.46 3.88 9.25
C GLU A 63 -2.56 4.02 8.22
N LEU A 64 -3.68 3.36 8.48
CA LEU A 64 -4.81 3.35 7.57
C LEU A 64 -5.36 4.77 7.41
N PRO A 65 -5.52 5.27 6.17
CA PRO A 65 -6.14 6.56 5.95
C PRO A 65 -7.58 6.57 6.46
N THR A 66 -8.02 7.72 6.96
CA THR A 66 -9.40 7.92 7.47
C THR A 66 -10.40 8.29 6.37
N GLY A 67 -9.95 8.56 5.15
CA GLY A 67 -10.81 8.87 4.00
C GLY A 67 -11.21 7.62 3.22
N ALA A 68 -12.45 7.57 2.71
CA ALA A 68 -12.93 6.46 1.90
C ALA A 68 -12.17 6.33 0.57
N GLU A 69 -12.02 7.44 -0.17
CA GLU A 69 -11.32 7.49 -1.47
C GLU A 69 -9.84 7.08 -1.32
N ALA A 70 -9.20 7.62 -0.29
CA ALA A 70 -7.86 7.26 0.13
C ALA A 70 -7.65 5.78 0.46
N SER A 71 -8.63 5.19 1.16
CA SER A 71 -8.62 3.79 1.54
C SER A 71 -8.80 2.89 0.32
N GLU A 72 -9.68 3.30 -0.61
CA GLU A 72 -9.85 2.61 -1.90
C GLU A 72 -8.58 2.68 -2.75
N GLU A 73 -7.91 3.83 -2.85
CA GLU A 73 -6.63 3.94 -3.58
C GLU A 73 -5.55 3.05 -2.97
N LEU A 74 -5.42 3.04 -1.63
CA LEU A 74 -4.46 2.16 -0.96
C LEU A 74 -4.79 0.69 -1.25
N LEU A 75 -6.05 0.28 -1.15
CA LEU A 75 -6.48 -1.09 -1.48
C LEU A 75 -6.18 -1.45 -2.94
N LYS A 76 -6.43 -0.56 -3.90
CA LYS A 76 -6.10 -0.78 -5.32
C LYS A 76 -4.60 -1.00 -5.51
N ASP A 77 -3.77 -0.19 -4.86
CA ASP A 77 -2.31 -0.33 -4.93
C ASP A 77 -1.82 -1.64 -4.30
N MET A 78 -2.42 -2.05 -3.18
CA MET A 78 -2.17 -3.35 -2.56
C MET A 78 -2.52 -4.49 -3.52
N ILE A 79 -3.68 -4.42 -4.19
CA ILE A 79 -4.12 -5.43 -5.16
C ILE A 79 -3.20 -5.47 -6.38
N ARG A 80 -2.71 -4.32 -6.87
CA ARG A 80 -1.75 -4.29 -7.98
C ARG A 80 -0.43 -4.97 -7.62
N MET A 81 0.07 -4.74 -6.40
CA MET A 81 1.23 -5.48 -5.87
C MET A 81 0.97 -6.99 -5.89
N MET A 82 -0.18 -7.40 -5.37
CA MET A 82 -0.59 -8.80 -5.32
C MET A 82 -0.77 -9.44 -6.71
N ALA A 83 -1.26 -8.68 -7.68
CA ALA A 83 -1.45 -9.12 -9.07
C ALA A 83 -0.11 -9.28 -9.80
N ALA A 84 0.86 -8.40 -9.52
CA ALA A 84 2.17 -8.41 -10.15
C ALA A 84 3.02 -9.62 -9.75
N ASP A 85 2.91 -10.08 -8.50
CA ASP A 85 3.69 -11.23 -8.02
C ASP A 85 3.03 -12.59 -8.34
N GLY A 86 1.73 -12.58 -8.68
CA GLY A 86 1.00 -13.74 -9.21
C GLY A 86 0.78 -14.89 -8.22
N HIS A 87 1.29 -14.79 -7.00
CA HIS A 87 1.03 -15.67 -5.85
C HIS A 87 0.83 -14.81 -4.61
N LEU A 88 -0.32 -14.95 -3.98
CA LEU A 88 -0.62 -14.34 -2.68
C LEU A 88 -0.28 -15.36 -1.59
N ASP A 89 0.67 -15.03 -0.71
CA ASP A 89 0.88 -15.83 0.49
C ASP A 89 -0.32 -15.63 1.46
N GLU A 90 -0.58 -16.64 2.29
CA GLU A 90 -1.66 -16.58 3.29
C GLU A 90 -1.43 -15.48 4.34
N SER A 91 -0.20 -15.02 4.47
CA SER A 91 0.22 -13.91 5.35
C SER A 91 -0.26 -12.56 4.80
N GLU A 92 -0.06 -12.31 3.51
CA GLU A 92 -0.47 -11.08 2.82
C GLU A 92 -1.99 -10.95 2.71
N LYS A 93 -2.70 -12.06 2.42
CA LYS A 93 -4.18 -12.09 2.41
C LYS A 93 -4.77 -11.67 3.75
N ARG A 94 -4.17 -12.09 4.87
CA ARG A 94 -4.63 -11.72 6.21
C ARG A 94 -4.39 -10.24 6.49
N LEU A 95 -3.23 -9.72 6.10
CA LEU A 95 -2.90 -8.30 6.25
C LEU A 95 -3.85 -7.42 5.45
N PHE A 96 -4.15 -7.83 4.22
CA PHE A 96 -5.13 -7.18 3.37
C PHE A 96 -6.55 -7.22 3.96
N ALA A 97 -7.00 -8.39 4.41
CA ALA A 97 -8.31 -8.52 5.07
C ALA A 97 -8.40 -7.68 6.35
N LEU A 98 -7.30 -7.59 7.12
CA LEU A 98 -7.23 -6.78 8.32
C LEU A 98 -7.27 -5.28 8.01
N ALA A 99 -6.58 -4.83 6.95
CA ALA A 99 -6.60 -3.44 6.49
C ALA A 99 -8.02 -3.05 6.01
N ALA A 100 -8.64 -3.88 5.18
CA ALA A 100 -10.02 -3.66 4.71
C ALA A 100 -11.04 -3.61 5.86
N ALA A 101 -10.93 -4.55 6.82
CA ALA A 101 -11.80 -4.59 7.99
C ALA A 101 -11.65 -3.34 8.86
N LYS A 102 -10.42 -2.85 9.06
CA LYS A 102 -10.17 -1.63 9.81
C LYS A 102 -10.60 -0.36 9.07
N MET A 103 -10.61 -0.36 7.74
CA MET A 103 -11.14 0.74 6.91
C MET A 103 -12.67 0.76 6.81
N SER A 104 -13.36 -0.19 7.47
CA SER A 104 -14.82 -0.37 7.35
C SER A 104 -15.29 -0.59 5.90
N ILE A 105 -14.42 -1.11 5.04
CA ILE A 105 -14.75 -1.43 3.66
C ILE A 105 -15.38 -2.82 3.65
N SER A 106 -16.52 -2.94 2.98
CA SER A 106 -17.23 -4.22 2.91
C SER A 106 -16.42 -5.22 2.09
N THR A 107 -16.55 -6.51 2.42
CA THR A 107 -15.94 -7.58 1.61
C THR A 107 -16.41 -7.55 0.15
N ALA A 108 -17.62 -7.04 -0.12
CA ALA A 108 -18.14 -6.86 -1.47
C ALA A 108 -17.39 -5.73 -2.22
N ASP A 109 -17.10 -4.62 -1.55
CA ASP A 109 -16.32 -3.53 -2.13
C ASP A 109 -14.87 -3.94 -2.37
N VAL A 110 -14.28 -4.67 -1.43
CA VAL A 110 -12.95 -5.27 -1.60
C VAL A 110 -12.91 -6.16 -2.84
N GLN A 111 -13.89 -7.06 -3.00
CA GLN A 111 -13.96 -7.95 -4.17
C GLN A 111 -14.13 -7.17 -5.47
N ARG A 112 -14.98 -6.13 -5.47
CA ARG A 112 -15.14 -5.23 -6.63
C ARG A 112 -13.83 -4.53 -7.00
N LEU A 113 -13.08 -4.03 -6.01
CA LEU A 113 -11.77 -3.38 -6.23
C LEU A 113 -10.75 -4.38 -6.79
N ILE A 114 -10.77 -5.63 -6.32
CA ILE A 114 -9.94 -6.72 -6.85
C ILE A 114 -10.24 -6.95 -8.32
N ASP A 115 -11.52 -7.14 -8.64
CA ASP A 115 -11.96 -7.43 -10.00
C ASP A 115 -11.67 -6.25 -10.94
N GLU A 116 -11.89 -5.00 -10.52
CA GLU A 116 -11.55 -3.78 -11.28
C GLU A 116 -10.05 -3.68 -11.60
N THR A 117 -9.20 -4.09 -10.65
CA THR A 117 -7.75 -3.92 -10.76
C THR A 117 -7.09 -5.04 -11.55
N LEU A 118 -7.59 -6.27 -11.44
CA LEU A 118 -7.11 -7.44 -12.20
C LEU A 118 -7.60 -7.47 -13.66
N SER A 119 -8.69 -6.79 -13.96
CA SER A 119 -9.29 -6.76 -15.31
C SER A 119 -8.75 -5.63 -16.19
N SER A 120 -7.85 -4.79 -15.69
CA SER A 120 -7.31 -3.60 -16.36
C SER A 120 -5.84 -3.76 -16.74
#